data_AF-A0A7S1ZP80-F1
#
_entry.id   AF-A0A7S1ZP80-F1
#
_cell.length_a   1.000
_cell.length_b   1.000
_cell.length_c   1.000
_cell.angle_alpha   90.00
_cell.angle_beta   90.00
_cell.angle_gamma   90.00
#
_symmetry.space_group_name_H-M   'P 1'
#
loop_
_entity.id
_entity.type
_entity.pdbx_description
1 polymer ?
#
loop_
_entity_poly.entity_id
_entity_poly.type
_entity_poly.pdbx_seq_one_letter_code
_entity_poly.pdbx_strand_id
1 'polypeptide(L)'
;YIQKNGHPSIVLSELSLDNITSDRRIFYDLLQAHRQESILKKLPVRAYANRDGSATCNVVVRREHIEIDGKMILKPCMERPASAQNADFRIYYPKSSGGGCQNI
;
A
#
# COMPACT_ATOMS: atom_id res chain seq x y z
N TYR A 1 -5.23 -21.80 26.22
CA TYR A 1 -3.94 -22.22 26.81
C TYR A 1 -2.91 -22.29 25.69
N ILE A 2 -2.05 -21.28 25.53
CA ILE A 2 -0.95 -21.36 24.57
C ILE A 2 0.31 -21.67 25.39
N GLN A 3 0.77 -22.91 25.26
CA GLN A 3 2.01 -23.41 25.87
C GLN A 3 3.21 -22.67 25.25
N LYS A 4 4.12 -22.20 26.11
CA LYS A 4 5.39 -21.62 25.72
C LYS A 4 6.29 -22.73 25.14
N ASN A 5 6.60 -22.67 23.85
CA ASN A 5 7.89 -23.03 23.26
C ASN A 5 7.94 -22.57 21.79
N GLY A 6 8.77 -21.56 21.48
CA GLY A 6 9.24 -21.28 20.10
C GLY A 6 8.20 -20.79 19.07
N HIS A 7 7.05 -20.26 19.46
CA HIS A 7 6.09 -19.76 18.49
C HIS A 7 6.57 -18.46 17.82
N PRO A 8 6.32 -18.28 16.50
CA PRO A 8 6.59 -17.02 15.83
C PRO A 8 5.81 -15.89 16.52
N SER A 9 6.28 -14.65 16.38
CA SER A 9 5.52 -13.49 16.85
C SER A 9 4.15 -13.48 16.18
N ILE A 10 3.08 -13.58 16.98
CA ILE A 10 1.69 -13.57 16.51
C ILE A 10 1.02 -12.24 16.80
N VAL A 11 0.07 -11.86 15.94
CA VAL A 11 -0.86 -10.76 16.17
C VAL A 11 -2.26 -11.37 16.22
N LEU A 12 -3.01 -11.03 17.28
CA LEU A 12 -4.41 -11.41 17.43
C LEU A 12 -5.26 -10.13 17.32
N SER A 13 -6.32 -10.19 16.53
CA SER A 13 -7.25 -9.08 16.33
C SER A 13 -8.69 -9.58 16.37
N GLU A 14 -9.61 -8.69 16.72
CA GLU A 14 -11.05 -8.95 16.64
C GLU A 14 -11.47 -9.12 15.18
N LEU A 15 -12.12 -10.23 14.85
CA LEU A 15 -12.61 -10.54 13.49
C LEU A 15 -13.59 -9.47 12.97
N SER A 16 -14.31 -8.80 13.87
CA SER A 16 -15.33 -7.80 13.52
C SER A 16 -14.77 -6.55 12.84
N LEU A 17 -13.48 -6.25 13.03
CA LEU A 17 -12.80 -5.10 12.40
C LEU A 17 -11.85 -5.52 11.28
N ASP A 18 -11.88 -6.79 10.88
CA ASP A 18 -10.91 -7.34 9.94
C ASP A 18 -11.02 -6.70 8.54
N ASN A 19 -12.17 -6.14 8.18
CA ASN A 19 -12.33 -5.36 6.96
C ASN A 19 -11.47 -4.08 6.95
N ILE A 20 -11.22 -3.45 8.10
CA ILE A 20 -10.39 -2.25 8.22
C ILE A 20 -8.93 -2.58 7.94
N THR A 21 -8.44 -3.70 8.49
CA THR A 21 -7.05 -4.15 8.31
C THR A 21 -6.84 -4.87 6.98
N SER A 22 -7.92 -5.44 6.41
CA SER A 22 -7.89 -6.16 5.14
C SER A 22 -7.91 -5.25 3.91
N ASP A 23 -8.36 -4.00 3.98
CA ASP A 23 -8.20 -3.02 2.90
C ASP A 23 -7.15 -1.97 3.30
N ARG A 24 -6.01 -1.98 2.61
CA ARG A 24 -4.89 -1.07 2.89
C ARG A 24 -5.32 0.40 2.77
N ARG A 25 -6.29 0.73 1.92
CA ARG A 25 -6.80 2.10 1.75
C ARG A 25 -7.55 2.56 3.00
N ILE A 26 -8.49 1.75 3.47
CA ILE A 26 -9.28 2.02 4.67
C ILE A 26 -8.34 2.22 5.88
N PHE A 27 -7.37 1.34 6.06
CA PHE A 27 -6.38 1.46 7.12
C PHE A 27 -5.67 2.82 7.12
N TYR A 28 -5.17 3.26 5.97
CA TYR A 28 -4.45 4.53 5.91
C TYR A 28 -5.36 5.76 5.95
N ASP A 29 -6.59 5.66 5.45
CA ASP A 29 -7.57 6.74 5.51
C ASP A 29 -8.04 6.94 6.96
N LEU A 30 -8.14 5.86 7.75
CA LEU A 30 -8.37 5.91 9.19
C LEU A 30 -7.24 6.66 9.91
N LEU A 31 -5.97 6.37 9.61
CA LEU A 31 -4.84 7.10 10.19
C LEU A 31 -4.91 8.61 9.88
N GLN A 32 -5.36 8.97 8.68
CA GLN A 32 -5.54 10.36 8.27
C GLN A 32 -6.72 11.03 8.98
N ALA A 33 -7.87 10.36 9.06
CA ALA A 33 -9.08 10.86 9.72
C ALA A 33 -8.84 11.15 11.21
N HIS A 34 -8.06 10.32 11.90
CA HIS A 34 -7.71 10.50 13.31
C HIS A 34 -6.48 11.40 13.54
N ARG A 35 -6.05 12.17 12.52
CA ARG A 35 -4.96 13.16 12.57
C ARG A 35 -3.69 12.63 13.25
N GLN A 36 -3.32 11.39 12.94
CA GLN A 36 -2.09 10.79 13.45
C GLN A 36 -0.87 11.31 12.66
N GLU A 37 -0.67 12.64 12.66
CA GLU A 37 0.33 13.35 11.87
C GLU A 37 1.76 12.84 12.09
N SER A 38 2.08 12.44 13.33
CA SER A 38 3.38 11.87 13.69
C SER A 38 3.66 10.52 13.03
N ILE A 39 2.61 9.73 12.78
CA ILE A 39 2.69 8.45 12.04
C ILE A 39 2.66 8.73 10.54
N LEU A 40 1.76 9.60 10.07
CA LEU A 40 1.60 9.92 8.65
C LEU A 40 2.89 10.46 8.02
N LYS A 41 3.63 11.31 8.75
CA LYS A 41 4.93 11.84 8.30
C LYS A 41 6.03 10.78 8.18
N LYS A 42 5.86 9.61 8.81
CA LYS A 42 6.80 8.48 8.73
C LYS A 42 6.43 7.47 7.65
N LEU A 43 5.28 7.63 7.00
CA LEU A 43 4.82 6.73 5.94
C LEU A 43 5.28 7.20 4.56
N PRO A 44 5.52 6.28 3.61
CA PRO A 44 5.78 6.63 2.23
C PRO A 44 4.62 7.43 1.61
N VAL A 45 4.95 8.35 0.70
CA VAL A 45 3.94 9.03 -0.12
C VAL A 45 3.17 7.99 -0.93
N ARG A 46 1.84 8.12 -0.94
CA ARG A 46 0.92 7.12 -1.51
C ARG A 46 -0.16 7.78 -2.34
N ALA A 47 -0.59 7.11 -3.41
CA ALA A 47 -1.72 7.49 -4.25
C ALA A 47 -2.52 6.22 -4.58
N TYR A 48 -3.82 6.36 -4.82
CA TYR A 48 -4.71 5.22 -5.01
C TYR A 48 -5.27 5.20 -6.42
N ALA A 49 -4.95 4.17 -7.19
CA ALA A 49 -5.59 3.92 -8.47
C ALA A 49 -6.87 3.09 -8.23
N ASN A 50 -7.97 3.75 -7.86
CA ASN A 50 -9.23 3.05 -7.59
C ASN A 50 -9.92 2.64 -8.90
N ARG A 51 -10.27 1.36 -9.02
CA ARG A 51 -10.98 0.76 -10.16
C ARG A 51 -12.18 -0.06 -9.73
N ASP A 52 -12.65 0.13 -8.50
CA ASP A 52 -13.80 -0.58 -7.96
C ASP A 52 -15.09 -0.12 -8.67
N GLY A 53 -15.94 -1.08 -9.07
CA GLY A 53 -17.21 -0.78 -9.74
C GLY A 53 -17.03 -0.01 -11.05
N SER A 54 -17.67 1.15 -11.16
CA SER A 54 -17.56 2.05 -12.33
C SER A 54 -16.56 3.20 -12.13
N ALA A 55 -15.73 3.15 -11.09
CA ALA A 55 -14.76 4.21 -10.82
C ALA A 55 -13.69 4.25 -11.91
N THR A 56 -13.41 5.45 -12.42
CA THR A 56 -12.30 5.71 -13.34
C THR A 56 -11.16 6.36 -12.59
N CYS A 57 -9.93 5.86 -12.77
CA CYS A 57 -8.72 6.54 -12.34
C CYS A 57 -7.77 6.70 -13.52
N ASN A 58 -7.05 7.82 -13.53
CA ASN A 58 -6.00 8.08 -14.52
C ASN A 58 -4.66 7.63 -13.95
N VAL A 59 -3.98 6.73 -14.65
CA VAL A 59 -2.65 6.25 -14.29
C VAL A 59 -1.70 6.47 -15.46
N VAL A 60 -0.67 7.29 -15.24
CA VAL A 60 0.37 7.57 -16.24
C VAL A 60 1.71 7.10 -15.71
N VAL A 61 2.25 6.05 -16.32
CA VAL A 61 3.58 5.52 -15.98
C VAL A 61 4.62 6.26 -16.83
N ARG A 62 5.55 6.97 -16.18
CA ARG A 62 6.67 7.65 -16.84
C ARG A 62 8.00 6.96 -16.53
N ARG A 63 9.09 7.51 -17.06
CA ARG A 63 10.45 6.97 -16.84
C ARG A 63 10.84 7.02 -15.36
N GLU A 64 10.73 8.19 -14.74
CA GLU A 64 11.22 8.46 -13.38
C GLU A 64 10.12 8.49 -12.30
N HIS A 65 8.84 8.45 -12.71
CA HIS A 65 7.71 8.52 -11.77
C HIS A 65 6.48 7.82 -12.32
N ILE A 66 5.49 7.63 -11.46
CA ILE A 66 4.12 7.24 -11.79
C ILE A 66 3.19 8.33 -11.29
N GLU A 67 2.23 8.72 -12.11
CA GLU A 67 1.20 9.71 -11.78
C GLU A 67 -0.15 9.01 -11.65
N ILE A 68 -0.86 9.25 -10.55
CA ILE A 68 -2.19 8.71 -10.30
C ILE A 68 -3.11 9.89 -9.95
N ASP A 69 -4.09 10.17 -10.81
CA ASP A 69 -5.03 11.30 -10.65
C ASP A 69 -4.33 12.64 -10.33
N GLY A 70 -3.24 12.94 -11.03
CA GLY A 70 -2.43 14.15 -10.85
C GLY A 70 -1.39 14.06 -9.71
N LYS A 71 -1.42 13.02 -8.88
CA LYS A 71 -0.45 12.81 -7.81
C LYS A 71 0.76 12.03 -8.30
N MET A 72 1.94 12.65 -8.22
CA MET A 72 3.21 12.05 -8.64
C MET A 72 3.88 11.24 -7.52
N ILE A 73 4.32 10.03 -7.85
CA ILE A 73 5.12 9.13 -7.02
C ILE A 73 6.43 8.84 -7.76
N LEU A 74 7.57 9.24 -7.17
CA LEU A 74 8.89 9.04 -7.78
C LEU A 74 9.33 7.58 -7.68
N LYS A 75 10.03 7.08 -8.70
CA LYS A 75 10.68 5.77 -8.65
C LYS A 75 12.02 5.86 -7.89
N PRO A 76 12.46 4.82 -7.17
CA PRO A 76 11.79 3.53 -7.05
C PRO A 76 10.51 3.60 -6.20
N CYS A 77 9.44 2.95 -6.67
CA CYS A 77 8.16 2.94 -5.96
C CYS A 77 7.54 1.55 -5.98
N MET A 78 6.67 1.28 -5.01
CA MET A 78 6.01 -0.01 -4.85
C MET A 78 4.52 0.10 -5.14
N GLU A 79 4.01 -0.77 -6.01
CA GLU A 79 2.60 -1.04 -6.19
C GLU A 79 2.19 -2.20 -5.28
N ARG A 80 1.03 -2.02 -4.63
CA ARG A 80 0.41 -3.02 -3.77
C ARG A 80 -1.08 -3.08 -4.10
N PRO A 81 -1.71 -4.27 -4.12
CA PRO A 81 -3.16 -4.38 -4.22
C PRO A 81 -3.85 -3.68 -3.04
N ALA A 82 -5.10 -3.27 -3.22
CA ALA A 82 -5.89 -2.71 -2.12
C ALA A 82 -6.09 -3.75 -0.99
N SER A 83 -6.37 -5.01 -1.35
CA SER A 83 -6.52 -6.10 -0.38
C SER A 83 -5.20 -6.47 0.28
N ALA A 84 -5.13 -6.32 1.60
CA ALA A 84 -4.01 -6.67 2.46
C ALA A 84 -3.61 -8.15 2.40
N GLN A 85 -4.55 -9.01 2.02
CA GLN A 85 -4.36 -10.46 1.89
C GLN A 85 -3.73 -10.85 0.55
N ASN A 86 -3.79 -9.96 -0.45
CA ASN A 86 -3.10 -10.17 -1.71
C ASN A 86 -1.62 -9.76 -1.56
N ALA A 87 -0.75 -10.72 -1.91
CA ALA A 87 0.70 -10.64 -1.82
C ALA A 87 1.38 -10.32 -3.18
N ASP A 88 0.63 -9.96 -4.22
CA ASP A 88 1.16 -9.60 -5.54
C ASP A 88 1.76 -8.19 -5.52
N PHE A 89 2.99 -8.07 -5.05
CA PHE A 89 3.70 -6.79 -4.99
C PHE A 89 4.50 -6.53 -6.27
N ARG A 90 4.58 -5.26 -6.68
CA ARG A 90 5.51 -4.84 -7.74
C ARG A 90 6.38 -3.67 -7.31
N ILE A 91 7.66 -3.70 -7.66
CA ILE A 91 8.56 -2.56 -7.54
C ILE A 91 8.89 -2.04 -8.94
N TYR A 92 8.76 -0.73 -9.14
CA TYR A 92 9.16 -0.05 -10.36
C TYR A 92 10.46 0.71 -10.12
N TYR A 93 11.43 0.54 -11.02
CA TYR A 93 12.74 1.19 -10.92
C TYR A 93 12.87 2.38 -11.89
N PRO A 94 13.62 3.43 -11.52
CA PRO A 94 13.92 4.55 -12.41
C PRO A 94 14.85 4.10 -13.54
N LYS A 95 14.95 4.89 -14.61
CA LYS A 95 15.85 4.57 -15.73
C LYS A 95 17.32 4.53 -15.29
N SER A 96 17.69 5.36 -14.33
CA SER A 96 19.05 5.39 -13.74
C SER A 96 19.48 4.05 -13.14
N SER A 97 18.53 3.20 -12.75
CA SER A 97 18.78 1.85 -12.23
C SER A 97 18.53 0.74 -13.26
N GLY A 98 18.50 1.08 -14.55
CA GLY A 98 18.19 0.13 -15.64
C GLY A 98 16.70 0.03 -15.97
N GLY A 99 15.82 0.66 -15.19
CA GLY A 99 14.37 0.64 -15.40
C GLY A 99 13.72 -0.72 -15.11
N GLY A 100 12.53 -0.94 -15.68
CA GLY A 100 11.77 -2.18 -15.50
C GLY A 100 10.96 -2.26 -14.21
N CYS A 101 10.44 -3.45 -13.94
CA CYS A 101 9.73 -3.79 -12.72
C CYS A 101 10.06 -5.19 -12.24
N GLN A 102 10.00 -5.39 -10.93
CA GLN A 102 10.14 -6.70 -10.28
C GLN A 102 8.84 -7.06 -9.56
N ASN A 103 8.35 -8.28 -9.77
CA ASN A 103 7.31 -8.87 -8.93
C ASN A 103 7.98 -9.55 -7.73
N ILE A 104 7.37 -9.42 -6.55
CA ILE A 104 7.88 -9.98 -5.28
C ILE A 104 6.80 -10.86 -4.66
#